data_AF-A0A7J6HFQ9-F1
#
_entry.id   AF-A0A7J6HFQ9-F1
#
_cell.length_a   1.000
_cell.length_b   1.000
_cell.length_c   1.000
_cell.angle_alpha   90.00
_cell.angle_beta   90.00
_cell.angle_gamma   90.00
#
_symmetry.space_group_name_H-M   'P 1'
#
loop_
_entity.id
_entity.type
_entity.pdbx_description
1 polymer ?
#
loop_
_entity_poly.entity_id
_entity_poly.type
_entity_poly.pdbx_seq_one_letter_code
_entity_poly.pdbx_strand_id
1 'polypeptide(L)'
;MVALTLVDDDQRWPIVVFIDCGGSGGRTIDSVTWVKDDDYVSSGVSRETKFSSPDGSHLTTSLRAFPTLDENKYCYTINLGEDDHKDRRIFVRATFFYGDYDGMDSPPTFDIYFDGNFWATVNMSLNSNRHVGYEVLYFPKSKATNICLVRTYPDQNPFINTLAIRSLDATVYSRVHSKFAMVKVQRHSQGTQSQYPDDVYDRHWLPANGVGSIKVSKEATSPIDVSSAEDKPPEAVFRTAATFNQITSMRIFTNRLPATKVGIYMALYFSEVTLLDSSIQKRSFQVFIDGNAYSKPIIPPFGSGMQVYIINITASYATLIELRPTPDSTLPPLLNANEIYTLSQV
;
A
#
# COMPACT_ATOMS: atom_id res chain seq x y z
N MET A 1 14.83 49.48 -1.49
CA MET A 1 14.73 48.66 -2.72
C MET A 1 14.00 47.38 -2.32
N VAL A 2 12.88 47.12 -2.97
CA VAL A 2 11.76 46.28 -2.52
C VAL A 2 12.15 44.79 -2.52
N ALA A 3 11.99 44.11 -1.39
CA ALA A 3 11.90 42.66 -1.36
C ALA A 3 10.42 42.29 -1.54
N LEU A 4 10.10 41.78 -2.73
CA LEU A 4 8.81 41.20 -3.09
C LEU A 4 9.07 39.70 -3.15
N THR A 5 8.61 38.97 -2.14
CA THR A 5 8.38 37.53 -2.26
C THR A 5 6.96 37.27 -1.80
N LEU A 6 6.15 36.91 -2.79
CA LEU A 6 4.78 36.44 -2.68
C LEU A 6 4.73 35.31 -1.64
N VAL A 7 3.99 35.53 -0.56
CA VAL A 7 3.51 34.43 0.27
C VAL A 7 2.25 33.94 -0.43
N ASP A 8 2.33 32.78 -1.05
CA ASP A 8 1.16 32.03 -1.48
C ASP A 8 0.43 31.56 -0.21
N ASP A 9 -0.77 32.08 0.02
CA ASP A 9 -1.55 31.94 1.26
C ASP A 9 -2.47 30.69 1.21
N ASP A 10 -1.90 29.53 0.85
CA ASP A 10 -2.64 28.25 0.81
C ASP A 10 -1.84 27.12 1.48
N GLN A 11 -1.25 27.41 2.65
CA GLN A 11 -0.44 26.44 3.39
C GLN A 11 -1.32 25.44 4.17
N ARG A 12 -1.95 24.56 3.39
CA ARG A 12 -2.85 23.47 3.78
C ARG A 12 -2.05 22.32 4.41
N TRP A 13 -1.80 22.33 5.73
CA TRP A 13 -0.94 21.33 6.38
C TRP A 13 -1.44 19.88 6.16
N PRO A 14 -0.56 18.94 5.78
CA PRO A 14 -0.93 17.54 5.61
C PRO A 14 -1.21 16.89 6.96
N ILE A 15 -2.26 16.07 7.04
CA ILE A 15 -2.52 15.24 8.21
C ILE A 15 -1.46 14.14 8.20
N VAL A 16 -0.61 14.09 9.22
CA VAL A 16 0.42 13.06 9.37
C VAL A 16 0.51 12.70 10.84
N VAL A 17 0.01 11.51 11.20
CA VAL A 17 0.06 10.98 12.56
C VAL A 17 0.55 9.54 12.52
N PHE A 18 1.60 9.27 13.27
CA PHE A 18 2.15 7.94 13.45
C PHE A 18 2.05 7.58 14.92
N ILE A 19 1.31 6.53 15.25
CA ILE A 19 0.95 6.17 16.61
C ILE A 19 1.65 4.85 16.97
N ASP A 20 2.44 4.90 18.03
CA ASP A 20 3.03 3.76 18.72
C ASP A 20 2.06 3.27 19.80
N CYS A 21 1.34 2.19 19.51
CA CYS A 21 0.27 1.70 20.37
C CYS A 21 0.84 0.99 21.59
N GLY A 22 0.45 1.42 22.78
CA GLY A 22 0.97 0.89 24.05
C GLY A 22 2.42 1.28 24.35
N GLY A 23 3.06 2.13 23.54
CA GLY A 23 4.41 2.61 23.79
C GLY A 23 4.50 3.49 25.05
N SER A 24 5.55 3.30 25.86
CA SER A 24 5.79 4.09 27.08
C SER A 24 6.37 5.49 26.83
N GLY A 25 6.77 5.79 25.59
CA GLY A 25 7.37 7.07 25.15
C GLY A 25 7.10 7.33 23.67
N GLY A 26 7.15 8.60 23.25
CA GLY A 26 7.27 8.90 21.82
C GLY A 26 8.66 8.51 21.30
N ARG A 27 8.75 7.99 20.08
CA ARG A 27 10.01 7.51 19.49
C ARG A 27 10.19 8.01 18.06
N THR A 28 11.43 8.31 17.68
CA THR A 28 11.76 8.69 16.31
C THR A 28 12.54 7.56 15.64
N ILE A 29 12.00 7.04 14.55
CA ILE A 29 12.59 5.96 13.74
C ILE A 29 12.62 6.46 12.29
N ASP A 30 13.77 6.40 11.63
CA ASP A 30 13.95 6.83 10.23
C ASP A 30 13.38 8.23 9.92
N SER A 31 13.64 9.18 10.83
CA SER A 31 13.13 10.56 10.78
C SER A 31 11.60 10.71 10.86
N VAL A 32 10.88 9.63 11.22
CA VAL A 32 9.46 9.63 11.52
C VAL A 32 9.25 9.59 13.03
N THR A 33 8.54 10.58 13.56
CA THR A 33 8.17 10.63 14.98
C THR A 33 6.84 9.90 15.21
N TRP A 34 6.91 8.87 16.04
CA TRP A 34 5.80 8.10 16.53
C TRP A 34 5.38 8.60 17.92
N VAL A 35 4.11 8.98 18.06
CA VAL A 35 3.52 9.46 19.32
C VAL A 35 2.84 8.31 20.06
N LYS A 36 2.63 8.48 21.37
CA LYS A 36 1.84 7.52 22.17
C LYS A 36 0.39 7.49 21.73
N ASP A 37 -0.33 6.44 22.12
CA ASP A 37 -1.73 6.29 21.78
C ASP A 37 -2.75 6.83 22.80
N ASP A 38 -2.32 7.27 23.99
CA ASP A 38 -3.22 7.66 25.08
C ASP A 38 -4.25 8.75 24.68
N ASP A 39 -3.89 9.64 23.76
CA ASP A 39 -4.78 10.71 23.27
C ASP A 39 -5.82 10.22 22.23
N TYR A 40 -5.64 9.00 21.70
CA TYR A 40 -6.44 8.48 20.59
C TYR A 40 -7.36 7.32 20.99
N VAL A 41 -7.10 6.66 22.12
CA VAL A 41 -7.86 5.49 22.57
C VAL A 41 -8.12 5.55 24.08
N SER A 42 -9.34 5.22 24.50
CA SER A 42 -9.80 5.38 25.90
C SER A 42 -9.66 4.12 26.76
N SER A 43 -9.35 2.97 26.17
CA SER A 43 -9.32 1.67 26.86
C SER A 43 -8.16 0.80 26.39
N GLY A 44 -8.09 -0.44 26.89
CA GLY A 44 -7.02 -1.38 26.61
C GLY A 44 -5.83 -1.23 27.56
N VAL A 45 -4.90 -2.19 27.45
CA VAL A 45 -3.70 -2.29 28.29
C VAL A 45 -2.45 -2.28 27.41
N SER A 46 -1.45 -1.49 27.82
CA SER A 46 -0.12 -1.53 27.21
C SER A 46 0.58 -2.85 27.56
N ARG A 47 1.22 -3.47 26.57
CA ARG A 47 2.01 -4.70 26.69
C ARG A 47 3.26 -4.59 25.83
N GLU A 48 4.28 -5.33 26.21
CA GLU A 48 5.48 -5.56 25.41
C GLU A 48 5.43 -6.97 24.81
N THR A 49 5.95 -7.11 23.61
CA THR A 49 6.13 -8.42 22.98
C THR A 49 7.27 -9.17 23.67
N LYS A 50 7.08 -10.47 23.89
CA LYS A 50 8.09 -11.37 24.44
C LYS A 50 9.14 -11.74 23.41
N PHE A 51 8.76 -11.85 22.14
CA PHE A 51 9.66 -12.13 21.03
C PHE A 51 9.80 -10.94 20.12
N SER A 52 10.98 -10.73 19.56
CA SER A 52 11.21 -9.69 18.54
C SER A 52 10.67 -10.14 17.18
N SER A 53 10.22 -9.17 16.38
CA SER A 53 9.88 -9.43 14.98
C SER A 53 11.12 -9.83 14.17
N PRO A 54 11.01 -10.72 13.16
CA PRO A 54 12.16 -11.18 12.38
C PRO A 54 12.87 -10.08 11.59
N ASP A 55 12.16 -9.01 11.26
CA ASP A 55 12.70 -7.83 10.58
C ASP A 55 13.38 -6.84 11.54
N GLY A 56 13.39 -7.14 12.85
CA GLY A 56 14.04 -6.32 13.88
C GLY A 56 13.36 -4.97 14.09
N SER A 57 12.11 -4.81 13.65
CA SER A 57 11.41 -3.54 13.71
C SER A 57 11.07 -3.18 15.15
N HIS A 58 11.68 -2.11 15.65
CA HIS A 58 11.36 -1.54 16.96
C HIS A 58 9.88 -1.17 17.07
N LEU A 59 9.20 -0.87 15.96
CA LEU A 59 7.77 -0.55 15.93
C LEU A 59 6.84 -1.68 16.35
N THR A 60 7.39 -2.87 16.61
CA THR A 60 6.63 -4.06 17.00
C THR A 60 6.94 -4.53 18.42
N THR A 61 7.76 -3.80 19.19
CA THR A 61 8.12 -4.18 20.57
C THR A 61 6.99 -3.94 21.57
N SER A 62 6.19 -2.91 21.33
CA SER A 62 5.04 -2.51 22.14
C SER A 62 3.73 -2.79 21.39
N LEU A 63 2.65 -2.97 22.15
CA LEU A 63 1.28 -3.01 21.64
C LEU A 63 0.27 -2.57 22.69
N ARG A 64 -0.92 -2.17 22.21
CA ARG A 64 -2.12 -2.07 23.05
C ARG A 64 -3.02 -3.28 22.81
N ALA A 65 -3.36 -3.98 23.88
CA ALA A 65 -4.26 -5.14 23.86
C ALA A 65 -5.60 -4.80 24.51
N PHE A 66 -6.66 -5.46 24.06
CA PHE A 66 -8.03 -5.27 24.56
C PHE A 66 -8.60 -6.59 25.11
N PRO A 67 -8.17 -7.03 26.31
CA PRO A 67 -8.60 -8.31 26.89
C PRO A 67 -9.94 -8.25 27.64
N THR A 68 -10.44 -7.06 27.98
CA THR A 68 -11.65 -6.88 28.81
C THR A 68 -12.92 -7.28 28.05
N LEU A 69 -13.82 -8.06 28.66
CA LEU A 69 -15.01 -8.59 27.97
C LEU A 69 -16.24 -7.68 28.00
N ASP A 70 -16.16 -6.52 28.66
CA ASP A 70 -17.31 -5.62 28.84
C ASP A 70 -17.73 -4.92 27.52
N GLU A 71 -16.85 -4.91 26.53
CA GLU A 71 -17.08 -4.40 25.18
C GLU A 71 -16.52 -5.38 24.15
N ASN A 72 -16.98 -5.28 22.90
CA ASN A 72 -16.42 -6.06 21.77
C ASN A 72 -15.83 -5.17 20.67
N LYS A 73 -15.84 -3.84 20.84
CA LYS A 73 -15.39 -2.87 19.84
C LYS A 73 -14.57 -1.79 20.52
N TYR A 74 -13.33 -1.61 20.06
CA TYR A 74 -12.38 -0.65 20.62
C TYR A 74 -11.88 0.25 19.51
N CYS A 75 -12.03 1.56 19.64
CA CYS A 75 -11.77 2.51 18.56
C CYS A 75 -10.69 3.51 18.93
N TYR A 76 -9.77 3.70 17.99
CA TYR A 76 -8.93 4.88 17.92
C TYR A 76 -9.70 5.98 17.21
N THR A 77 -9.78 7.16 17.82
CA THR A 77 -10.41 8.35 17.22
C THR A 77 -9.34 9.36 16.86
N ILE A 78 -9.23 9.72 15.58
CA ILE A 78 -8.21 10.65 15.08
C ILE A 78 -8.89 11.88 14.51
N ASN A 79 -8.61 13.02 15.11
CA ASN A 79 -9.11 14.31 14.64
C ASN A 79 -8.36 14.72 13.35
N LEU A 80 -9.12 15.01 12.31
CA LEU A 80 -8.62 15.36 10.97
C LEU A 80 -8.59 16.88 10.72
N GLY A 81 -9.01 17.70 11.69
CA GLY A 81 -9.08 19.16 11.57
C GLY A 81 -10.35 19.66 10.86
N GLU A 82 -10.55 20.98 10.88
CA GLU A 82 -11.84 21.60 10.52
C GLU A 82 -12.05 21.78 9.01
N ASP A 83 -10.99 21.96 8.22
CA ASP A 83 -11.12 22.58 6.89
C ASP A 83 -11.03 21.62 5.70
N ASP A 84 -10.71 20.33 5.89
CA ASP A 84 -10.19 19.55 4.74
C ASP A 84 -10.44 18.03 4.66
N HIS A 85 -11.28 17.49 5.53
CA HIS A 85 -11.50 16.04 5.54
C HIS A 85 -12.32 15.55 4.32
N LYS A 86 -13.11 16.42 3.68
CA LYS A 86 -14.02 16.02 2.58
C LYS A 86 -13.34 15.89 1.22
N ASP A 87 -12.27 16.65 1.00
CA ASP A 87 -11.59 16.73 -0.29
C ASP A 87 -10.26 15.97 -0.31
N ARG A 88 -9.86 15.37 0.81
CA ARG A 88 -8.62 14.63 0.94
C ARG A 88 -8.86 13.14 1.16
N ARG A 89 -8.19 12.34 0.35
CA ARG A 89 -8.04 10.93 0.61
C ARG A 89 -7.01 10.75 1.71
N ILE A 90 -7.34 9.93 2.71
CA ILE A 90 -6.37 9.50 3.72
C ILE A 90 -5.90 8.09 3.41
N PHE A 91 -4.64 7.85 3.73
CA PHE A 91 -4.00 6.55 3.83
C PHE A 91 -3.98 6.15 5.31
N VAL A 92 -4.44 4.94 5.61
CA VAL A 92 -4.40 4.36 6.95
C VAL A 92 -3.68 3.02 6.89
N ARG A 93 -2.70 2.83 7.76
CA ARG A 93 -2.01 1.55 7.97
C ARG A 93 -2.08 1.13 9.43
N ALA A 94 -2.59 -0.08 9.67
CA ALA A 94 -2.55 -0.73 10.97
C ALA A 94 -1.59 -1.92 10.93
N THR A 95 -0.67 -2.01 11.88
CA THR A 95 0.33 -3.09 11.95
C THR A 95 0.13 -3.94 13.19
N PHE A 96 0.26 -5.25 12.99
CA PHE A 96 0.03 -6.27 14.00
C PHE A 96 1.20 -7.24 14.04
N PHE A 97 1.74 -7.48 15.23
CA PHE A 97 2.73 -8.50 15.54
C PHE A 97 2.45 -9.02 16.94
N TYR A 98 2.10 -10.30 17.03
CA TYR A 98 1.62 -10.91 18.28
C TYR A 98 2.75 -11.03 19.31
N GLY A 99 3.92 -11.53 18.88
CA GLY A 99 5.11 -11.59 19.73
C GLY A 99 4.93 -12.28 21.08
N ASP A 100 3.91 -13.14 21.23
CA ASP A 100 3.55 -13.83 22.49
C ASP A 100 3.43 -12.88 23.70
N TYR A 101 2.82 -11.71 23.50
CA TYR A 101 2.73 -10.65 24.52
C TYR A 101 1.98 -11.06 25.79
N ASP A 102 1.10 -12.05 25.70
CA ASP A 102 0.31 -12.58 26.81
C ASP A 102 0.81 -13.94 27.33
N GLY A 103 1.84 -14.52 26.70
CA GLY A 103 2.43 -15.80 27.09
C GLY A 103 1.55 -17.02 26.84
N MET A 104 0.50 -16.88 26.02
CA MET A 104 -0.47 -17.94 25.76
C MET A 104 -0.13 -18.78 24.52
N ASP A 105 0.81 -18.33 23.69
CA ASP A 105 1.13 -18.94 22.38
C ASP A 105 -0.12 -19.23 21.54
N SER A 106 -1.13 -18.36 21.64
CA SER A 106 -2.43 -18.49 20.98
C SER A 106 -2.79 -17.19 20.27
N PRO A 107 -2.17 -16.91 19.11
CA PRO A 107 -2.37 -15.66 18.39
C PRO A 107 -3.83 -15.49 17.92
N PRO A 108 -4.45 -14.32 18.15
CA PRO A 108 -5.87 -14.13 17.95
C PRO A 108 -6.25 -13.81 16.49
N THR A 109 -7.55 -13.95 16.19
CA THR A 109 -8.22 -13.51 14.96
C THR A 109 -9.37 -12.58 15.32
N PHE A 110 -9.39 -11.38 14.75
CA PHE A 110 -10.40 -10.35 15.03
C PHE A 110 -10.59 -9.46 13.80
N ASP A 111 -11.64 -8.65 13.79
CA ASP A 111 -11.93 -7.77 12.66
C ASP A 111 -11.46 -6.35 12.92
N ILE A 112 -11.16 -5.62 11.83
CA ILE A 112 -10.89 -4.18 11.86
C ILE A 112 -11.87 -3.44 10.96
N TYR A 113 -12.24 -2.24 11.38
CA TYR A 113 -13.19 -1.35 10.72
C TYR A 113 -12.62 0.06 10.64
N PHE A 114 -12.97 0.79 9.58
CA PHE A 114 -12.72 2.23 9.45
C PHE A 114 -14.06 2.95 9.29
N ASP A 115 -14.34 3.96 10.11
CA ASP A 115 -15.59 4.74 10.08
C ASP A 115 -16.88 3.87 10.07
N GLY A 116 -16.83 2.68 10.68
CA GLY A 116 -17.93 1.72 10.71
C GLY A 116 -18.03 0.79 9.49
N ASN A 117 -17.18 0.97 8.48
CA ASN A 117 -17.06 0.07 7.33
C ASN A 117 -16.08 -1.07 7.63
N PHE A 118 -16.42 -2.29 7.22
CA PHE A 118 -15.51 -3.44 7.34
C PHE A 118 -14.24 -3.19 6.52
N TRP A 119 -13.09 -3.36 7.16
CA TRP A 119 -11.78 -3.23 6.52
C TRP A 119 -11.22 -4.61 6.17
N ALA A 120 -10.97 -5.43 7.18
CA ALA A 120 -10.35 -6.73 7.04
C ALA A 120 -10.50 -7.57 8.32
N THR A 121 -10.30 -8.88 8.18
CA THR A 121 -10.04 -9.77 9.31
C THR A 121 -8.54 -9.89 9.52
N VAL A 122 -8.08 -9.52 10.72
CA VAL A 122 -6.72 -9.75 11.21
C VAL A 122 -6.63 -11.20 11.66
N ASN A 123 -5.75 -11.99 11.04
CA ASN A 123 -5.52 -13.38 11.42
C ASN A 123 -4.04 -13.56 11.79
N MET A 124 -3.74 -13.58 13.09
CA MET A 124 -2.40 -13.79 13.59
C MET A 124 -2.08 -15.27 13.79
N SER A 125 -3.07 -16.16 13.80
CA SER A 125 -2.85 -17.61 13.97
C SER A 125 -2.02 -18.20 12.83
N LEU A 126 -2.11 -17.62 11.62
CA LEU A 126 -1.28 -17.99 10.45
C LEU A 126 0.01 -17.16 10.31
N ASN A 127 0.19 -16.14 11.16
CA ASN A 127 1.25 -15.13 11.03
C ASN A 127 1.96 -14.83 12.36
N SER A 128 1.98 -15.78 13.29
CA SER A 128 2.46 -15.56 14.67
C SER A 128 3.89 -15.04 14.76
N ASN A 129 4.73 -15.39 13.79
CA ASN A 129 6.14 -15.02 13.71
C ASN A 129 6.43 -13.88 12.74
N ARG A 130 5.42 -13.17 12.22
CA ARG A 130 5.61 -12.06 11.25
C ARG A 130 4.74 -10.89 11.64
N HIS A 131 5.22 -9.68 11.41
CA HIS A 131 4.35 -8.52 11.46
C HIS A 131 3.48 -8.47 10.19
N VAL A 132 2.23 -8.04 10.32
CA VAL A 132 1.26 -7.93 9.23
C VAL A 132 0.71 -6.51 9.20
N GLY A 133 0.79 -5.86 8.04
CA GLY A 133 0.28 -4.52 7.81
C GLY A 133 -0.95 -4.52 6.91
N TYR A 134 -2.06 -3.99 7.41
CA TYR A 134 -3.28 -3.74 6.65
C TYR A 134 -3.30 -2.28 6.21
N GLU A 135 -3.66 -2.02 4.96
CA GLU A 135 -3.74 -0.66 4.41
C GLU A 135 -5.10 -0.41 3.76
N VAL A 136 -5.66 0.79 3.99
CA VAL A 136 -6.86 1.29 3.32
C VAL A 136 -6.70 2.75 2.96
N LEU A 137 -7.26 3.14 1.82
CA LEU A 137 -7.34 4.52 1.40
C LEU A 137 -8.81 4.91 1.18
N TYR A 138 -9.25 6.03 1.73
CA TYR A 138 -10.64 6.47 1.61
C TYR A 138 -10.79 7.96 1.90
N PHE A 139 -11.97 8.51 1.58
CA PHE A 139 -12.35 9.87 1.93
C PHE A 139 -13.14 9.85 3.24
N PRO A 140 -12.65 10.49 4.31
CA PRO A 140 -13.38 10.60 5.57
C PRO A 140 -14.68 11.38 5.39
N LYS A 141 -15.75 10.96 6.08
CA LYS A 141 -17.06 11.62 6.04
C LYS A 141 -17.29 12.62 7.17
N SER A 142 -16.35 12.70 8.09
CA SER A 142 -16.40 13.50 9.32
C SER A 142 -15.06 14.17 9.59
N LYS A 143 -15.06 15.17 10.49
CA LYS A 143 -13.85 15.84 11.01
C LYS A 143 -12.96 14.92 11.86
N ALA A 144 -13.41 13.71 12.14
CA ALA A 144 -12.62 12.67 12.78
C ALA A 144 -12.83 11.36 12.05
N THR A 145 -11.80 10.51 12.09
CA THR A 145 -11.89 9.13 11.63
C THR A 145 -11.73 8.15 12.79
N ASN A 146 -12.46 7.04 12.72
CA ASN A 146 -12.45 5.98 13.71
C ASN A 146 -11.86 4.71 13.12
N ILE A 147 -10.77 4.21 13.71
CA ILE A 147 -10.19 2.91 13.39
C ILE A 147 -10.49 1.97 14.54
N CYS A 148 -11.35 0.99 14.30
CA CYS A 148 -11.89 0.13 15.34
C CYS A 148 -11.42 -1.31 15.19
N LEU A 149 -11.02 -1.92 16.30
CA LEU A 149 -10.77 -3.35 16.44
C LEU A 149 -12.02 -3.99 17.05
N VAL A 150 -12.52 -5.06 16.45
CA VAL A 150 -13.75 -5.75 16.84
C VAL A 150 -13.45 -7.21 17.17
N ARG A 151 -13.69 -7.58 18.43
CA ARG A 151 -13.59 -8.96 18.90
C ARG A 151 -14.67 -9.81 18.24
N THR A 152 -14.26 -10.92 17.64
CA THR A 152 -15.15 -11.87 16.94
C THR A 152 -15.58 -13.03 17.85
N TYR A 153 -14.69 -13.50 18.72
CA TYR A 153 -14.95 -14.55 19.72
C TYR A 153 -14.35 -14.18 21.09
N PRO A 154 -14.94 -14.64 22.21
CA PRO A 154 -14.52 -14.24 23.56
C PRO A 154 -13.03 -14.47 23.89
N ASP A 155 -12.41 -15.50 23.34
CA ASP A 155 -11.02 -15.89 23.54
C ASP A 155 -10.04 -15.19 22.58
N GLN A 156 -10.54 -14.35 21.66
CA GLN A 156 -9.75 -13.72 20.60
C GLN A 156 -9.51 -12.25 20.90
N ASN A 157 -8.53 -11.96 21.75
CA ASN A 157 -8.23 -10.60 22.22
C ASN A 157 -7.68 -9.71 21.10
N PRO A 158 -8.37 -8.63 20.69
CA PRO A 158 -7.81 -7.71 19.71
C PRO A 158 -6.60 -6.97 20.29
N PHE A 159 -5.66 -6.63 19.41
CA PHE A 159 -4.49 -5.84 19.77
C PHE A 159 -3.97 -5.07 18.56
N ILE A 160 -3.14 -4.04 18.76
CA ILE A 160 -2.50 -3.27 17.68
C ILE A 160 -1.12 -2.77 18.13
N ASN A 161 -0.12 -2.82 17.24
CA ASN A 161 1.23 -2.31 17.52
C ASN A 161 1.41 -0.88 17.02
N THR A 162 0.97 -0.59 15.79
CA THR A 162 1.06 0.76 15.23
C THR A 162 -0.13 1.13 14.38
N LEU A 163 -0.43 2.43 14.38
CA LEU A 163 -1.43 3.05 13.51
C LEU A 163 -0.81 4.28 12.83
N ALA A 164 -0.72 4.26 11.51
CA ALA A 164 -0.21 5.37 10.71
C ALA A 164 -1.33 5.96 9.84
N ILE A 165 -1.50 7.27 9.89
CA ILE A 165 -2.52 8.01 9.14
C ILE A 165 -1.84 9.17 8.43
N ARG A 166 -2.10 9.29 7.12
CA ARG A 166 -1.55 10.34 6.28
C ARG A 166 -2.56 10.85 5.26
N SER A 167 -2.65 12.16 5.04
CA SER A 167 -3.36 12.72 3.89
C SER A 167 -2.54 12.56 2.60
N LEU A 168 -3.21 12.19 1.52
CA LEU A 168 -2.63 12.10 0.18
C LEU A 168 -2.95 13.36 -0.62
N ASP A 169 -2.08 13.69 -1.58
CA ASP A 169 -2.38 14.78 -2.52
C ASP A 169 -3.59 14.44 -3.38
N ALA A 170 -4.38 15.45 -3.75
CA ALA A 170 -5.63 15.27 -4.50
C ALA A 170 -5.44 14.56 -5.86
N THR A 171 -4.24 14.60 -6.44
CA THR A 171 -3.93 13.93 -7.70
C THR A 171 -3.72 12.43 -7.54
N VAL A 172 -3.32 11.96 -6.36
CA VAL A 172 -2.95 10.55 -6.14
C VAL A 172 -4.22 9.71 -6.07
N TYR A 173 -4.28 8.67 -6.90
CA TYR A 173 -5.44 7.80 -7.08
C TYR A 173 -6.72 8.55 -7.48
N SER A 174 -6.60 9.68 -8.20
CA SER A 174 -7.72 10.57 -8.56
C SER A 174 -8.82 9.88 -9.36
N ARG A 175 -8.49 8.75 -10.02
CA ARG A 175 -9.39 7.93 -10.83
C ARG A 175 -10.39 7.10 -10.03
N VAL A 176 -10.24 7.01 -8.71
CA VAL A 176 -11.18 6.32 -7.84
C VAL A 176 -12.12 7.35 -7.21
N HIS A 177 -13.43 7.15 -7.42
CA HIS A 177 -14.45 8.03 -6.86
C HIS A 177 -14.47 7.95 -5.32
N SER A 178 -14.72 9.09 -4.66
CA SER A 178 -14.79 9.22 -3.19
C SER A 178 -15.80 8.31 -2.47
N LYS A 179 -16.72 7.66 -3.18
CA LYS A 179 -17.67 6.70 -2.62
C LYS A 179 -17.07 5.31 -2.41
N PHE A 180 -15.82 5.12 -2.81
CA PHE A 180 -15.11 3.87 -2.66
C PHE A 180 -13.90 4.04 -1.75
N ALA A 181 -13.73 3.09 -0.83
CA ALA A 181 -12.44 2.82 -0.21
C ALA A 181 -11.63 1.84 -1.05
N MET A 182 -10.32 1.99 -1.00
CA MET A 182 -9.34 1.12 -1.64
C MET A 182 -8.63 0.30 -0.57
N VAL A 183 -8.92 -0.99 -0.48
CA VAL A 183 -8.23 -1.90 0.45
C VAL A 183 -7.06 -2.56 -0.28
N LYS A 184 -5.84 -2.41 0.24
CA LYS A 184 -4.63 -2.93 -0.41
C LYS A 184 -4.70 -4.47 -0.49
N VAL A 185 -4.51 -4.98 -1.70
CA VAL A 185 -4.31 -6.42 -1.95
C VAL A 185 -2.82 -6.71 -2.07
N GLN A 186 -2.12 -5.92 -2.88
CA GLN A 186 -0.67 -6.00 -3.02
C GLN A 186 -0.07 -4.71 -3.57
N ARG A 187 1.19 -4.46 -3.20
CA ARG A 187 2.04 -3.42 -3.77
C ARG A 187 3.43 -4.01 -3.92
N HIS A 188 3.85 -4.23 -5.16
CA HIS A 188 5.08 -4.93 -5.49
C HIS A 188 5.94 -4.15 -6.46
N SER A 189 7.24 -4.26 -6.27
CA SER A 189 8.28 -3.81 -7.19
C SER A 189 9.09 -5.03 -7.65
N GLN A 190 9.71 -4.96 -8.83
CA GLN A 190 10.50 -6.07 -9.36
C GLN A 190 11.94 -6.04 -8.84
N GLY A 191 12.07 -6.22 -7.53
CA GLY A 191 13.35 -6.43 -6.84
C GLY A 191 13.96 -5.21 -6.17
N THR A 192 13.17 -4.15 -5.93
CA THR A 192 13.58 -2.99 -5.13
C THR A 192 12.67 -2.82 -3.92
N GLN A 193 13.12 -3.12 -2.71
CA GLN A 193 12.36 -2.70 -1.53
C GLN A 193 12.44 -1.17 -1.40
N SER A 194 11.30 -0.51 -1.19
CA SER A 194 11.24 0.95 -1.02
C SER A 194 10.10 1.32 -0.08
N GLN A 195 10.35 2.32 0.75
CA GLN A 195 9.43 2.89 1.74
C GLN A 195 9.88 4.34 2.03
N TYR A 196 9.31 5.00 3.03
CA TYR A 196 9.82 6.31 3.46
C TYR A 196 11.35 6.23 3.78
N PRO A 197 12.18 7.22 3.37
CA PRO A 197 11.81 8.50 2.77
C PRO A 197 11.66 8.51 1.24
N ASP A 198 11.95 7.41 0.55
CA ASP A 198 11.84 7.33 -0.92
C ASP A 198 10.38 7.49 -1.38
N ASP A 199 9.44 6.86 -0.67
CA ASP A 199 8.00 7.05 -0.88
C ASP A 199 7.44 8.07 0.11
N VAL A 200 7.09 9.25 -0.38
CA VAL A 200 6.57 10.37 0.43
C VAL A 200 5.23 10.07 1.14
N TYR A 201 4.52 9.03 0.70
CA TYR A 201 3.28 8.57 1.33
C TYR A 201 3.50 7.37 2.26
N ASP A 202 4.76 6.99 2.50
CA ASP A 202 5.15 5.87 3.35
C ASP A 202 4.50 4.53 2.95
N ARG A 203 4.28 4.36 1.64
CA ARG A 203 3.79 3.08 1.10
C ARG A 203 4.94 2.09 1.06
N HIS A 204 4.69 0.88 1.57
CA HIS A 204 5.67 -0.20 1.52
C HIS A 204 5.61 -0.92 0.16
N TRP A 205 6.71 -0.87 -0.58
CA TRP A 205 6.93 -1.62 -1.82
C TRP A 205 7.72 -2.88 -1.52
N LEU A 206 7.07 -4.03 -1.66
CA LEU A 206 7.69 -5.32 -1.39
C LEU A 206 8.25 -5.92 -2.68
N PRO A 207 9.51 -6.40 -2.69
CA PRO A 207 10.05 -7.06 -3.85
C PRO A 207 9.23 -8.32 -4.17
N ALA A 208 8.84 -8.48 -5.42
CA ALA A 208 8.28 -9.71 -5.96
C ALA A 208 9.25 -10.31 -6.97
N ASN A 209 9.32 -11.64 -7.00
CA ASN A 209 10.01 -12.40 -8.04
C ASN A 209 8.94 -13.22 -8.77
N GLY A 210 8.71 -12.92 -10.06
CA GLY A 210 7.80 -13.70 -10.89
C GLY A 210 8.40 -15.07 -11.22
N VAL A 211 7.58 -16.13 -11.20
CA VAL A 211 8.02 -17.47 -11.58
C VAL A 211 8.50 -17.47 -13.04
N GLY A 212 9.74 -17.90 -13.27
CA GLY A 212 10.35 -17.93 -14.60
C GLY A 212 10.75 -16.56 -15.17
N SER A 213 10.49 -15.47 -14.46
CA SER A 213 10.96 -14.14 -14.85
C SER A 213 12.41 -13.94 -14.46
N ILE A 214 13.11 -13.13 -15.26
CA ILE A 214 14.44 -12.62 -14.93
C ILE A 214 14.32 -11.17 -14.48
N LYS A 215 15.19 -10.79 -13.55
CA LYS A 215 15.33 -9.40 -13.10
C LYS A 215 16.37 -8.69 -13.97
N VAL A 216 16.01 -7.50 -14.44
CA VAL A 216 16.89 -6.58 -15.16
C VAL A 216 16.94 -5.23 -14.43
N SER A 217 18.06 -4.53 -14.56
CA SER A 217 18.32 -3.27 -13.86
C SER A 217 18.68 -2.18 -14.85
N LYS A 218 18.38 -0.93 -14.49
CA LYS A 218 18.70 0.25 -15.30
C LYS A 218 20.20 0.32 -15.60
N GLU A 219 20.54 0.44 -16.88
CA GLU A 219 21.93 0.57 -17.34
C GLU A 219 22.51 1.96 -17.08
N ALA A 220 21.70 3.01 -17.23
CA ALA A 220 22.13 4.38 -17.04
C ALA A 220 22.11 4.82 -15.57
N THR A 221 23.12 5.59 -15.17
CA THR A 221 23.23 6.17 -13.81
C THR A 221 22.35 7.41 -13.61
N SER A 222 21.78 7.98 -14.67
CA SER A 222 20.90 9.14 -14.60
C SER A 222 19.65 8.86 -13.74
N PRO A 223 18.98 9.90 -13.19
CA PRO A 223 17.65 9.75 -12.61
C PRO A 223 16.61 9.30 -13.64
N ILE A 224 15.51 8.68 -13.19
CA ILE A 224 14.31 8.46 -13.99
C ILE A 224 13.31 9.57 -13.68
N ASP A 225 12.77 10.24 -14.71
CA ASP A 225 11.68 11.20 -14.53
C ASP A 225 10.35 10.47 -14.27
N VAL A 226 9.83 10.58 -13.05
CA VAL A 226 8.58 9.93 -12.62
C VAL A 226 7.39 10.89 -12.58
N SER A 227 7.53 12.12 -13.09
CA SER A 227 6.50 13.15 -13.01
C SER A 227 5.19 12.79 -13.73
N SER A 228 5.26 11.90 -14.72
CA SER A 228 4.12 11.38 -15.48
C SER A 228 3.30 10.32 -14.74
N ALA A 229 3.83 9.75 -13.65
CA ALA A 229 3.13 8.75 -12.83
C ALA A 229 2.27 9.47 -11.77
N GLU A 230 0.95 9.47 -12.01
CA GLU A 230 -0.06 10.21 -11.22
C GLU A 230 -0.09 9.79 -9.75
N ASP A 231 0.12 8.49 -9.47
CA ASP A 231 0.14 7.95 -8.11
C ASP A 231 1.50 8.15 -7.41
N LYS A 232 2.43 8.85 -8.07
CA LYS A 232 3.75 9.26 -7.55
C LYS A 232 4.50 8.13 -6.83
N PRO A 233 4.69 6.95 -7.44
CA PRO A 233 5.57 5.92 -6.89
C PRO A 233 7.02 6.44 -6.77
N PRO A 234 7.85 5.86 -5.89
CA PRO A 234 9.23 6.28 -5.71
C PRO A 234 10.08 5.92 -6.93
N GLU A 235 11.04 6.77 -7.30
CA GLU A 235 11.90 6.57 -8.47
C GLU A 235 12.60 5.20 -8.49
N ALA A 236 12.94 4.70 -7.30
CA ALA A 236 13.61 3.43 -7.08
C ALA A 236 12.82 2.22 -7.67
N VAL A 237 11.48 2.30 -7.79
CA VAL A 237 10.69 1.18 -8.35
C VAL A 237 10.87 1.05 -9.87
N PHE A 238 11.26 2.11 -10.56
CA PHE A 238 11.49 2.09 -12.00
C PHE A 238 12.90 1.64 -12.39
N ARG A 239 13.82 1.54 -11.42
CA ARG A 239 15.21 1.12 -11.68
C ARG A 239 15.37 -0.36 -11.98
N THR A 240 14.38 -1.16 -11.63
CA THR A 240 14.39 -2.61 -11.84
C THR A 240 13.11 -3.05 -12.53
N ALA A 241 13.19 -4.12 -13.30
CA ALA A 241 12.05 -4.71 -13.96
C ALA A 241 12.16 -6.24 -13.99
N ALA A 242 11.01 -6.91 -14.04
CA ALA A 242 10.92 -8.31 -14.41
C ALA A 242 10.65 -8.42 -15.90
N THR A 243 11.26 -9.39 -16.56
CA THR A 243 11.02 -9.74 -17.97
C THR A 243 11.32 -11.22 -18.21
N PHE A 244 11.34 -11.67 -19.46
CA PHE A 244 11.67 -13.05 -19.84
C PHE A 244 12.82 -13.10 -20.84
N ASN A 245 13.45 -14.27 -20.98
CA ASN A 245 14.46 -14.50 -22.03
C ASN A 245 13.87 -14.74 -23.42
N GLN A 246 12.58 -15.09 -23.48
CA GLN A 246 11.86 -15.41 -24.71
C GLN A 246 10.65 -14.47 -24.84
N ILE A 247 10.25 -14.18 -26.08
CA ILE A 247 9.07 -13.37 -26.36
C ILE A 247 7.82 -14.17 -25.97
N THR A 248 7.31 -13.91 -24.77
CA THR A 248 6.14 -14.56 -24.20
C THR A 248 5.27 -13.56 -23.44
N SER A 249 4.04 -13.96 -23.14
CA SER A 249 3.14 -13.13 -22.35
C SER A 249 3.53 -13.16 -20.86
N MET A 250 3.38 -12.02 -20.18
CA MET A 250 3.61 -11.91 -18.75
C MET A 250 2.30 -11.90 -17.98
N ARG A 251 2.13 -12.82 -17.05
CA ARG A 251 0.95 -12.83 -16.17
C ARG A 251 1.15 -11.91 -14.97
N ILE A 252 0.15 -11.08 -14.67
CA ILE A 252 0.04 -10.37 -13.40
C ILE A 252 -0.72 -11.26 -12.43
N PHE A 253 -0.09 -11.61 -11.30
CA PHE A 253 -0.71 -12.49 -10.31
C PHE A 253 -1.82 -11.78 -9.54
N THR A 254 -3.00 -12.38 -9.56
CA THR A 254 -4.25 -11.94 -8.92
C THR A 254 -4.68 -12.86 -7.79
N ASN A 255 -3.84 -13.82 -7.38
CA ASN A 255 -4.16 -14.90 -6.43
C ASN A 255 -4.54 -14.42 -5.01
N ARG A 256 -4.30 -13.15 -4.68
CA ARG A 256 -4.68 -12.51 -3.41
C ARG A 256 -6.06 -11.83 -3.46
N LEU A 257 -6.70 -11.78 -4.63
CA LEU A 257 -8.09 -11.33 -4.74
C LEU A 257 -9.07 -12.38 -4.20
N PRO A 258 -10.29 -11.98 -3.82
CA PRO A 258 -11.31 -12.92 -3.37
C PRO A 258 -11.78 -13.85 -4.51
N ALA A 259 -12.50 -14.90 -4.12
CA ALA A 259 -13.15 -15.84 -5.05
C ALA A 259 -14.28 -15.21 -5.86
N THR A 260 -15.05 -14.34 -5.22
CA THR A 260 -16.08 -13.56 -5.90
C THR A 260 -15.46 -12.38 -6.62
N LYS A 261 -16.01 -12.02 -7.79
CA LYS A 261 -15.55 -10.84 -8.52
C LYS A 261 -15.90 -9.58 -7.74
N VAL A 262 -14.90 -8.74 -7.49
CA VAL A 262 -15.05 -7.45 -6.81
C VAL A 262 -14.47 -6.34 -7.69
N GLY A 263 -14.95 -5.10 -7.52
CA GLY A 263 -14.35 -3.95 -8.18
C GLY A 263 -12.89 -3.81 -7.77
N ILE A 264 -12.00 -3.52 -8.72
CA ILE A 264 -10.58 -3.31 -8.43
C ILE A 264 -10.06 -2.00 -9.03
N TYR A 265 -9.00 -1.50 -8.39
CA TYR A 265 -8.06 -0.56 -8.99
C TYR A 265 -6.71 -1.25 -9.09
N MET A 266 -6.12 -1.25 -10.27
CA MET A 266 -4.75 -1.73 -10.46
C MET A 266 -3.93 -0.68 -11.21
N ALA A 267 -2.73 -0.42 -10.72
CA ALA A 267 -1.73 0.40 -11.39
C ALA A 267 -0.55 -0.48 -11.80
N LEU A 268 -0.09 -0.33 -13.03
CA LEU A 268 1.10 -0.98 -13.58
C LEU A 268 2.11 0.11 -13.94
N TYR A 269 3.35 -0.10 -13.55
CA TYR A 269 4.43 0.87 -13.72
C TYR A 269 5.49 0.31 -14.65
N PHE A 270 5.88 1.13 -15.64
CA PHE A 270 6.79 0.76 -16.71
C PHE A 270 7.87 1.83 -16.90
N SER A 271 9.11 1.40 -17.05
CA SER A 271 10.24 2.16 -17.57
C SER A 271 11.13 1.15 -18.27
N GLU A 272 11.55 1.47 -19.48
CA GLU A 272 12.61 0.71 -20.13
C GLU A 272 13.91 0.90 -19.35
N VAL A 273 14.59 -0.21 -19.07
CA VAL A 273 15.79 -0.23 -18.22
C VAL A 273 17.08 -0.36 -19.04
N THR A 274 16.96 -0.78 -20.31
CA THR A 274 18.06 -0.92 -21.26
C THR A 274 17.86 0.02 -22.44
N LEU A 275 18.93 0.70 -22.89
CA LEU A 275 18.82 1.54 -24.08
C LEU A 275 18.71 0.66 -25.33
N LEU A 276 17.54 0.64 -25.96
CA LEU A 276 17.27 -0.21 -27.13
C LEU A 276 17.81 0.42 -28.43
N ASP A 277 18.40 -0.39 -29.29
CA ASP A 277 18.64 0.00 -30.68
C ASP A 277 17.33 -0.02 -31.47
N SER A 278 16.72 1.15 -31.61
CA SER A 278 15.42 1.31 -32.30
C SER A 278 15.37 0.81 -33.75
N SER A 279 16.52 0.52 -34.38
CA SER A 279 16.56 -0.06 -35.74
C SER A 279 16.25 -1.56 -35.79
N ILE A 280 16.48 -2.29 -34.68
CA ILE A 280 16.34 -3.76 -34.62
C ILE A 280 15.58 -4.25 -33.37
N GLN A 281 15.51 -3.43 -32.33
CA GLN A 281 14.89 -3.73 -31.05
C GLN A 281 13.64 -2.90 -30.83
N LYS A 282 12.55 -3.57 -30.51
CA LYS A 282 11.29 -2.96 -30.14
C LYS A 282 10.66 -3.74 -29.00
N ARG A 283 10.33 -3.04 -27.92
CA ARG A 283 9.47 -3.58 -26.86
C ARG A 283 8.10 -2.91 -26.92
N SER A 284 7.09 -3.69 -27.26
CA SER A 284 5.71 -3.23 -27.35
C SER A 284 4.76 -4.33 -26.92
N PHE A 285 3.79 -4.02 -26.07
CA PHE A 285 2.84 -5.00 -25.55
C PHE A 285 1.51 -4.36 -25.16
N GLN A 286 0.47 -5.17 -24.99
CA GLN A 286 -0.86 -4.73 -24.57
C GLN A 286 -1.30 -5.48 -23.31
N VAL A 287 -2.11 -4.82 -22.49
CA VAL A 287 -2.83 -5.46 -21.39
C VAL A 287 -4.01 -6.24 -21.95
N PHE A 288 -4.13 -7.50 -21.56
CA PHE A 288 -5.26 -8.38 -21.83
C PHE A 288 -5.92 -8.81 -20.51
N ILE A 289 -7.25 -8.88 -20.52
CA ILE A 289 -8.07 -9.35 -19.39
C ILE A 289 -9.00 -10.44 -19.90
N ASP A 290 -8.89 -11.64 -19.33
CA ASP A 290 -9.67 -12.82 -19.72
C ASP A 290 -9.68 -13.02 -21.25
N GLY A 291 -8.52 -12.79 -21.90
CA GLY A 291 -8.34 -12.95 -23.34
C GLY A 291 -8.67 -11.73 -24.21
N ASN A 292 -9.27 -10.68 -23.65
CA ASN A 292 -9.67 -9.47 -24.39
C ASN A 292 -8.65 -8.33 -24.21
N ALA A 293 -8.34 -7.61 -25.29
CA ALA A 293 -7.46 -6.45 -25.23
C ALA A 293 -8.12 -5.33 -24.40
N TYR A 294 -7.41 -4.85 -23.38
CA TYR A 294 -7.87 -3.79 -22.49
C TYR A 294 -7.20 -2.44 -22.79
N SER A 295 -5.91 -2.46 -23.14
CA SER A 295 -5.14 -1.24 -23.42
C SER A 295 -4.77 -1.10 -24.90
N LYS A 296 -4.45 0.13 -25.31
CA LYS A 296 -3.62 0.38 -26.49
C LYS A 296 -2.20 -0.21 -26.29
N PRO A 297 -1.41 -0.40 -27.36
CA PRO A 297 -0.01 -0.77 -27.23
C PRO A 297 0.75 0.17 -26.29
N ILE A 298 1.51 -0.43 -25.39
CA ILE A 298 2.38 0.20 -24.39
C ILE A 298 3.79 0.04 -24.91
N ILE A 299 4.51 1.16 -25.00
CA ILE A 299 5.93 1.22 -25.32
C ILE A 299 6.58 1.87 -24.09
N PRO A 300 7.25 1.09 -23.22
CA PRO A 300 7.90 1.63 -22.04
C PRO A 300 8.95 2.68 -22.44
N PRO A 301 8.91 3.89 -21.85
CA PRO A 301 9.89 4.91 -22.19
C PRO A 301 11.23 4.64 -21.48
N PHE A 302 12.33 5.03 -22.12
CA PHE A 302 13.65 5.04 -21.47
C PHE A 302 13.87 6.39 -20.77
N GLY A 303 14.34 6.36 -19.52
CA GLY A 303 14.64 7.57 -18.75
C GLY A 303 13.44 8.28 -18.11
N SER A 304 12.22 7.82 -18.34
CA SER A 304 11.01 8.28 -17.63
C SER A 304 10.14 7.10 -17.21
N GLY A 305 9.27 7.32 -16.23
CA GLY A 305 8.25 6.37 -15.82
C GLY A 305 6.99 6.49 -16.66
N MET A 306 6.24 5.40 -16.74
CA MET A 306 4.90 5.37 -17.30
C MET A 306 4.00 4.60 -16.36
N GLN A 307 2.80 5.13 -16.13
CA GLN A 307 1.76 4.48 -15.35
C GLN A 307 0.58 4.09 -16.24
N VAL A 308 0.11 2.86 -16.11
CA VAL A 308 -1.08 2.34 -16.79
C VAL A 308 -2.06 1.82 -15.76
N TYR A 309 -3.32 2.21 -15.89
CA TYR A 309 -4.38 1.85 -14.96
C TYR A 309 -5.27 0.78 -15.54
N ILE A 310 -5.68 -0.16 -14.69
CA ILE A 310 -6.80 -1.05 -14.95
C ILE A 310 -7.90 -0.70 -13.94
N ILE A 311 -8.95 -0.06 -14.45
CA ILE A 311 -10.10 0.46 -13.71
C ILE A 311 -11.42 0.10 -14.39
N ASN A 312 -12.54 0.32 -13.70
CA ASN A 312 -13.89 0.01 -14.20
C ASN A 312 -14.09 -1.46 -14.59
N ILE A 313 -13.41 -2.36 -13.88
CA ILE A 313 -13.58 -3.80 -14.03
C ILE A 313 -13.85 -4.43 -12.67
N THR A 314 -14.35 -5.67 -12.73
CA THR A 314 -14.38 -6.57 -11.56
C THR A 314 -13.45 -7.74 -11.79
N ALA A 315 -12.69 -8.12 -10.77
CA ALA A 315 -11.73 -9.22 -10.82
C ALA A 315 -11.84 -10.14 -9.59
N SER A 316 -11.39 -11.37 -9.76
CA SER A 316 -11.27 -12.40 -8.71
C SER A 316 -9.88 -13.04 -8.80
N TYR A 317 -9.56 -13.98 -7.90
CA TYR A 317 -8.30 -14.74 -8.02
C TYR A 317 -8.16 -15.49 -9.35
N ALA A 318 -9.28 -15.81 -10.01
CA ALA A 318 -9.31 -16.54 -11.27
C ALA A 318 -9.17 -15.64 -12.50
N THR A 319 -9.29 -14.31 -12.35
CA THR A 319 -9.18 -13.36 -13.47
C THR A 319 -7.76 -13.36 -14.01
N LEU A 320 -7.63 -13.57 -15.32
CA LEU A 320 -6.35 -13.63 -16.02
C LEU A 320 -6.01 -12.25 -16.57
N ILE A 321 -4.98 -11.61 -16.01
CA ILE A 321 -4.43 -10.34 -16.50
C ILE A 321 -3.04 -10.61 -17.05
N GLU A 322 -2.82 -10.24 -18.31
CA GLU A 322 -1.59 -10.52 -19.04
C GLU A 322 -1.07 -9.31 -19.80
N LEU A 323 0.25 -9.15 -19.86
CA LEU A 323 0.92 -8.31 -20.84
C LEU A 323 1.28 -9.20 -22.02
N ARG A 324 0.72 -8.94 -23.20
CA ARG A 324 0.99 -9.71 -24.41
C ARG A 324 1.81 -8.88 -25.39
N PRO A 325 2.98 -9.36 -25.87
CA PRO A 325 3.76 -8.64 -26.86
C PRO A 325 2.96 -8.43 -28.15
N THR A 326 3.12 -7.26 -28.77
CA THR A 326 2.51 -6.99 -30.08
C THR A 326 3.24 -7.78 -31.18
N PRO A 327 2.61 -8.02 -32.35
CA PRO A 327 3.22 -8.84 -33.41
C PRO A 327 4.58 -8.33 -33.92
N ASP A 328 4.84 -7.04 -33.77
CA ASP A 328 6.06 -6.35 -34.19
C ASP A 328 7.07 -6.15 -33.03
N SER A 329 6.80 -6.67 -31.84
CA SER A 329 7.73 -6.63 -30.72
C SER A 329 8.82 -7.68 -30.90
N THR A 330 10.08 -7.25 -30.80
CA THR A 330 11.25 -8.16 -30.82
C THR A 330 11.74 -8.50 -29.41
N LEU A 331 11.12 -7.91 -28.38
CA LEU A 331 11.43 -8.15 -26.98
C LEU A 331 10.16 -8.54 -26.20
N PRO A 332 10.28 -9.33 -25.10
CA PRO A 332 9.14 -9.64 -24.24
C PRO A 332 8.63 -8.42 -23.49
N PRO A 333 7.44 -8.48 -22.86
CA PRO A 333 7.01 -7.47 -21.91
C PRO A 333 8.01 -7.30 -20.75
N LEU A 334 8.02 -6.11 -20.16
CA LEU A 334 8.67 -5.85 -18.88
C LEU A 334 7.65 -5.24 -17.93
N LEU A 335 7.88 -5.37 -16.62
CA LEU A 335 7.10 -4.73 -15.57
C LEU A 335 8.06 -4.23 -14.50
N ASN A 336 7.92 -2.99 -14.04
CA ASN A 336 8.76 -2.44 -12.98
C ASN A 336 8.11 -2.59 -11.62
N ALA A 337 6.80 -2.30 -11.55
CA ALA A 337 6.02 -2.41 -10.32
C ALA A 337 4.53 -2.54 -10.60
N ASN A 338 3.76 -2.98 -9.62
CA ASN A 338 2.30 -2.96 -9.67
C ASN A 338 1.66 -2.76 -8.29
N GLU A 339 0.45 -2.21 -8.32
CA GLU A 339 -0.45 -2.12 -7.18
C GLU A 339 -1.80 -2.73 -7.52
N ILE A 340 -2.43 -3.38 -6.55
CA ILE A 340 -3.80 -3.87 -6.64
C ILE A 340 -4.53 -3.50 -5.36
N TYR A 341 -5.72 -2.93 -5.52
CA TYR A 341 -6.68 -2.66 -4.46
C TYR A 341 -8.05 -3.22 -4.81
N THR A 342 -8.77 -3.75 -3.84
CA THR A 342 -10.22 -3.93 -3.96
C THR A 342 -10.94 -2.63 -3.65
N LEU A 343 -12.09 -2.42 -4.28
CA LEU A 343 -12.95 -1.27 -4.08
C LEU A 343 -14.18 -1.67 -3.28
N SER A 344 -14.36 -1.10 -2.09
CA SER A 344 -15.56 -1.24 -1.26
C SER A 344 -16.35 0.07 -1.24
N GLN A 345 -17.67 0.02 -1.35
CA GLN A 345 -18.50 1.20 -1.20
C GLN A 345 -18.50 1.64 0.27
N VAL A 346 -18.44 2.95 0.52
CA VAL A 346 -18.32 3.52 1.87
C VAL A 346 -19.28 4.64 2.15
#